data_AF-M5PYD8-F1
#
_entry.id   AF-M5PYD8-F1
#
_cell.length_a   1.000
_cell.length_b   1.000
_cell.length_c   1.000
_cell.angle_alpha   90.00
_cell.angle_beta   90.00
_cell.angle_gamma   90.00
#
_symmetry.space_group_name_H-M   'P 1'
#
loop_
_entity.id
_entity.type
_entity.pdbx_description
1 polymer ?
#
loop_
_entity_poly.entity_id
_entity_poly.type
_entity_poly.pdbx_seq_one_letter_code
_entity_poly.pdbx_strand_id
1 'polypeptide(L)'
;MNSIDWVEALGLLAGAQTTIAFLPQALKVWRAKSADDISLATFLIFCSGVTCWFFYGLFIDSLSVILANAVTLVLAAAIVWLKVKYTRRKSMGASCSPDESR
;
A
#
# COMPACT_ATOMS: atom_id res chain seq x y z
N MET A 1 -2.22 -25.43 -26.14
CA MET A 1 -2.21 -25.31 -24.66
C MET A 1 -0.82 -25.69 -24.17
N ASN A 2 -0.26 -25.04 -23.14
CA ASN A 2 0.85 -25.55 -22.29
C ASN A 2 2.17 -24.76 -22.13
N SER A 3 2.20 -23.43 -22.15
CA SER A 3 3.32 -22.72 -21.46
C SER A 3 2.88 -21.37 -20.89
N ILE A 4 2.20 -20.56 -21.70
CA ILE A 4 1.73 -19.22 -21.30
C ILE A 4 0.73 -19.31 -20.11
N ASP A 5 -0.19 -20.27 -20.12
CA ASP A 5 -1.25 -20.39 -19.09
C ASP A 5 -0.69 -20.69 -17.69
N TRP A 6 0.32 -21.56 -17.57
CA TRP A 6 0.92 -21.89 -16.28
C TRP A 6 1.77 -20.75 -15.73
N VAL A 7 2.40 -19.95 -16.60
CA VAL A 7 3.14 -18.74 -16.21
C VAL A 7 2.19 -17.69 -15.65
N GLU A 8 1.04 -17.46 -16.30
CA GLU A 8 0.01 -16.54 -15.80
C GLU A 8 -0.62 -17.04 -14.49
N ALA A 9 -0.88 -18.35 -14.36
CA ALA A 9 -1.38 -18.93 -13.11
C ALA A 9 -0.38 -18.75 -11.95
N LEU A 10 0.91 -18.97 -12.19
CA LEU A 10 1.98 -18.69 -11.21
C LEU A 10 2.06 -17.20 -10.88
N GLY A 11 1.93 -16.32 -11.87
CA GLY A 11 1.90 -14.87 -11.68
C GLY A 11 0.73 -14.42 -10.80
N LEU A 12 -0.47 -14.98 -11.01
CA LEU A 12 -1.65 -14.70 -10.18
C LEU A 12 -1.46 -15.21 -8.74
N LEU A 13 -0.90 -16.41 -8.56
CA LEU A 13 -0.58 -16.95 -7.23
C LEU A 13 0.45 -16.08 -6.50
N ALA A 14 1.50 -15.66 -7.21
CA ALA A 14 2.51 -14.75 -6.65
C ALA A 14 1.91 -13.38 -6.29
N GLY A 15 1.04 -12.83 -7.14
CA GLY A 15 0.29 -11.61 -6.89
C GLY A 15 -0.62 -11.71 -5.66
N ALA A 16 -1.31 -12.84 -5.51
CA ALA A 16 -2.14 -13.10 -4.34
C ALA A 16 -1.31 -13.19 -3.06
N GLN A 17 -0.21 -13.95 -3.07
CA GLN A 17 0.67 -14.13 -1.91
C GLN A 17 1.28 -12.80 -1.46
N THR A 18 1.78 -12.00 -2.40
CA THR A 18 2.37 -10.68 -2.09
C THR A 18 1.32 -9.72 -1.54
N THR A 19 0.12 -9.68 -2.13
CA THR A 19 -1.00 -8.88 -1.63
C THR A 19 -1.37 -9.27 -0.19
N ILE A 20 -1.51 -10.57 0.08
CA ILE A 20 -1.84 -11.09 1.42
C ILE A 20 -0.74 -10.73 2.42
N ALA A 21 0.53 -10.72 2.03
CA ALA A 21 1.64 -10.34 2.90
C ALA A 21 1.59 -8.87 3.35
N PHE A 22 1.00 -7.97 2.56
CA PHE A 22 0.83 -6.56 2.95
C PHE A 22 -0.39 -6.30 3.83
N LEU A 23 -1.37 -7.21 3.85
CA LEU A 23 -2.61 -7.06 4.61
C LEU A 23 -2.38 -6.97 6.15
N PRO A 24 -1.53 -7.80 6.78
CA PRO A 24 -1.21 -7.67 8.20
C PRO A 24 -0.67 -6.28 8.58
N GLN A 25 0.13 -5.65 7.70
CA GLN A 25 0.68 -4.33 7.95
C GLN A 25 -0.41 -3.25 7.90
N ALA A 26 -1.32 -3.32 6.91
CA ALA A 26 -2.47 -2.43 6.84
C ALA A 26 -3.37 -2.56 8.08
N LEU A 27 -3.64 -3.80 8.51
CA LEU A 27 -4.44 -4.08 9.71
C LEU A 27 -3.78 -3.59 10.99
N LYS A 28 -2.45 -3.73 11.12
CA LYS A 28 -1.69 -3.22 12.26
C LYS A 28 -1.84 -1.70 12.39
N VAL A 29 -1.68 -0.96 11.29
CA VAL A 29 -1.87 0.50 11.25
C VAL A 29 -3.30 0.89 11.61
N TRP A 30 -4.28 0.17 11.05
CA TRP A 30 -5.68 0.46 11.30
C TRP A 30 -6.07 0.23 12.77
N ARG A 31 -5.62 -0.89 13.37
CA ARG A 31 -5.89 -1.22 14.77
C ARG A 31 -5.14 -0.33 15.75
N ALA A 32 -3.86 -0.04 15.49
CA ALA A 32 -3.05 0.81 16.36
C ALA A 32 -3.53 2.28 16.34
N LYS A 33 -4.32 2.69 15.33
CA LYS A 33 -4.70 4.09 15.07
C LYS A 33 -3.51 5.06 15.05
N SER A 34 -2.32 4.50 14.83
CA SER A 34 -1.06 5.19 14.74
C SER A 34 -0.28 4.57 13.59
N ALA A 35 0.36 5.42 12.83
CA ALA A 35 1.25 5.02 11.76
C ALA A 35 2.64 5.64 11.96
N ASP A 36 2.95 6.11 13.17
CA ASP A 36 4.18 6.86 13.49
C ASP A 36 5.46 6.12 13.06
N ASP A 37 5.47 4.80 13.22
CA ASP A 37 6.60 3.92 12.84
C ASP A 37 6.79 3.73 11.33
N ILE A 38 5.87 4.25 10.50
CA ILE A 38 5.90 4.08 9.05
C ILE A 38 6.39 5.37 8.37
N SER A 39 7.45 5.24 7.60
CA SER A 39 7.95 6.28 6.71
C SER A 39 6.96 6.53 5.55
N LEU A 40 6.40 7.74 5.51
CA LEU A 40 5.54 8.18 4.40
C LEU A 40 6.30 8.17 3.07
N ALA A 41 7.57 8.59 3.08
CA ALA A 41 8.41 8.63 1.89
C ALA A 41 8.58 7.24 1.26
N THR A 42 8.77 6.21 2.08
CA THR A 42 8.89 4.82 1.61
C THR A 42 7.63 4.37 0.87
N PHE A 43 6.44 4.68 1.42
CA PHE A 43 5.19 4.31 0.77
C PHE A 43 4.90 5.12 -0.51
N LEU A 44 5.31 6.40 -0.57
CA LEU A 44 5.18 7.19 -1.80
C LEU A 44 6.07 6.65 -2.93
N ILE A 45 7.32 6.32 -2.62
CA ILE A 45 8.24 5.68 -3.58
C ILE A 45 7.66 4.33 -4.01
N PHE A 46 7.18 3.52 -3.06
CA PHE A 46 6.54 2.24 -3.37
C PHE A 46 5.32 2.39 -4.28
N CYS A 47 4.40 3.33 -4.00
CA CYS A 47 3.26 3.63 -4.87
C CYS A 47 3.69 4.02 -6.28
N SER A 48 4.74 4.85 -6.42
CA SER A 48 5.25 5.21 -7.75
C SER A 48 5.80 4.01 -8.51
N GLY A 49 6.57 3.14 -7.84
CA GLY A 49 7.10 1.91 -8.43
C GLY A 49 6.00 0.95 -8.87
N VAL A 50 5.00 0.71 -8.01
CA VAL A 50 3.84 -0.16 -8.33
C VAL A 50 3.03 0.42 -9.50
N THR A 51 2.89 1.74 -9.58
CA THR A 51 2.25 2.41 -10.72
C THR A 51 3.03 2.17 -12.01
N CYS A 52 4.36 2.31 -11.97
CA CYS A 52 5.22 1.98 -13.12
C CYS A 52 5.07 0.51 -13.55
N TRP A 53 5.05 -0.43 -12.59
CA TRP A 53 4.85 -1.85 -12.86
C TRP A 53 3.47 -2.17 -13.44
N PHE A 54 2.42 -1.47 -13.01
CA PHE A 54 1.09 -1.60 -13.59
C PHE A 54 1.08 -1.21 -15.07
N PHE A 55 1.65 -0.05 -15.42
CA PHE A 55 1.77 0.37 -16.82
C PHE A 55 2.70 -0.54 -17.63
N TYR A 56 3.78 -1.02 -17.03
CA TYR A 56 4.64 -2.03 -17.65
C TYR A 56 3.85 -3.30 -17.98
N GLY A 57 3.03 -3.80 -17.06
CA GLY A 57 2.14 -4.93 -17.27
C GLY A 57 1.19 -4.75 -18.46
N LEU A 58 0.64 -3.53 -18.62
CA LEU A 58 -0.18 -3.16 -19.78
C LEU A 58 0.62 -3.20 -21.09
N PHE A 59 1.89 -2.79 -21.08
CA PHE A 59 2.74 -2.82 -22.29
C PHE A 59 3.18 -4.22 -22.71
N ILE A 60 3.19 -5.19 -21.80
CA ILE A 60 3.55 -6.59 -22.08
C ILE A 60 2.34 -7.53 -22.13
N ASP A 61 1.12 -6.99 -22.10
CA ASP A 61 -0.14 -7.74 -22.07
C ASP A 61 -0.20 -8.84 -20.98
N SER A 62 0.44 -8.64 -19.83
CA SER A 62 0.47 -9.63 -18.74
C SER A 62 -0.59 -9.33 -17.67
N LEU A 63 -1.65 -10.14 -17.68
CA LEU A 63 -2.80 -9.97 -16.80
C LEU A 63 -2.44 -10.16 -15.32
N SER A 64 -1.55 -11.10 -15.00
CA SER A 64 -1.03 -11.30 -13.64
C SER A 64 -0.28 -10.07 -13.10
N VAL A 65 0.60 -9.46 -13.91
CA VAL A 65 1.33 -8.24 -13.51
C VAL A 65 0.37 -7.08 -13.31
N ILE A 66 -0.60 -6.91 -14.21
CA ILE A 66 -1.62 -5.86 -14.13
C ILE A 66 -2.44 -6.01 -12.84
N LEU A 67 -3.02 -7.20 -12.60
CA LEU A 67 -3.88 -7.42 -11.44
C LEU A 67 -3.12 -7.33 -10.12
N ALA A 68 -1.93 -7.93 -10.03
CA ALA A 68 -1.12 -7.89 -8.81
C ALA A 68 -0.77 -6.45 -8.41
N ASN A 69 -0.33 -5.63 -9.37
CA ASN A 69 0.04 -4.24 -9.09
C ASN A 69 -1.17 -3.34 -8.86
N ALA A 70 -2.29 -3.56 -9.54
CA ALA A 70 -3.53 -2.81 -9.31
C ALA A 70 -4.02 -2.99 -7.85
N VAL A 71 -4.09 -4.25 -7.38
CA VAL A 71 -4.53 -4.54 -6.00
C VAL A 71 -3.52 -3.98 -4.98
N THR A 72 -2.22 -4.14 -5.25
CA THR A 72 -1.17 -3.58 -4.39
C THR A 72 -1.27 -2.05 -4.29
N LEU A 73 -1.58 -1.37 -5.39
CA LEU A 73 -1.73 0.09 -5.43
C LEU A 73 -2.89 0.55 -4.54
N VAL A 74 -4.03 -0.14 -4.58
CA VAL A 74 -5.18 0.15 -3.72
C VAL A 74 -4.83 0.01 -2.23
N LEU A 75 -4.13 -1.08 -1.86
CA LEU A 75 -3.68 -1.29 -0.47
C LEU A 75 -2.68 -0.23 -0.03
N ALA A 76 -1.68 0.07 -0.86
CA ALA A 76 -0.66 1.07 -0.55
C ALA A 76 -1.28 2.48 -0.41
N ALA A 77 -2.22 2.84 -1.29
CA ALA A 77 -2.97 4.09 -1.20
C ALA A 77 -3.81 4.17 0.09
N ALA A 78 -4.44 3.08 0.51
CA ALA A 78 -5.18 3.02 1.77
C ALA A 78 -4.26 3.25 2.99
N ILE A 79 -3.06 2.67 2.99
CA ILE A 79 -2.06 2.88 4.06
C ILE A 79 -1.60 4.34 4.11
N VAL A 80 -1.27 4.92 2.95
CA VAL A 80 -0.88 6.35 2.84
C VAL A 80 -2.00 7.25 3.36
N TRP A 81 -3.25 6.98 2.97
CA TRP A 81 -4.41 7.74 3.44
C TRP A 81 -4.58 7.64 4.97
N LEU A 82 -4.47 6.44 5.55
CA LEU A 82 -4.53 6.24 7.00
C LEU A 82 -3.41 7.01 7.73
N LYS A 83 -2.17 6.96 7.22
CA LYS A 83 -1.03 7.71 7.78
C LYS A 83 -1.33 9.21 7.80
N VAL A 84 -1.73 9.79 6.67
CA VAL A 84 -2.04 11.23 6.57
C VAL A 84 -3.18 11.63 7.52
N LYS A 85 -4.24 10.82 7.60
CA LYS A 85 -5.39 11.06 8.50
C LYS A 85 -4.99 11.08 9.97
N TYR A 86 -4.17 10.13 10.41
CA TYR A 86 -3.77 10.04 11.82
C TYR A 86 -2.73 11.10 12.19
N THR A 87 -1.78 11.41 11.31
CA THR A 87 -0.83 12.51 11.53
C THR A 87 -1.53 13.86 11.67
N ARG A 88 -2.54 14.16 10.82
CA ARG A 88 -3.35 15.40 10.93
C ARG A 88 -4.16 15.48 12.22
N ARG A 89 -4.69 14.36 12.73
CA ARG A 89 -5.39 14.34 14.02
C ARG A 89 -4.47 14.67 15.19
N LYS A 90 -3.25 14.11 15.18
CA LYS A 90 -2.24 14.36 16.22
C LYS A 90 -1.85 15.84 16.29
N SER A 91 -1.64 16.49 15.14
CA SER A 91 -1.30 17.92 15.09
C SER A 91 -2.42 18.83 15.60
N MET A 92 -3.70 18.53 15.28
CA MET A 92 -4.84 19.33 15.78
C MET A 92 -5.13 19.12 17.27
N GLY A 93 -4.88 17.93 17.81
CA GLY A 93 -4.99 17.67 19.25
C GLY A 93 -3.95 18.43 20.07
N ALA A 94 -2.73 18.55 19.56
CA ALA A 94 -1.64 19.28 20.22
C ALA A 94 -1.84 20.80 20.21
N SER A 95 -2.55 21.37 19.22
CA SER A 95 -2.83 22.81 19.19
C SER A 95 -3.93 23.28 20.16
N CYS A 96 -4.68 22.35 20.75
CA CYS A 96 -5.82 22.66 21.63
C CYS A 96 -5.56 22.35 23.12
N SER A 97 -4.35 21.93 23.50
CA SER A 97 -3.95 21.92 24.91
C SER A 97 -3.65 23.36 25.32
N PRO A 98 -4.39 23.95 26.27
CA PRO A 98 -3.97 25.19 26.90
C PRO A 98 -2.55 24.99 27.42
N ASP A 99 -1.70 25.95 27.15
CA ASP A 99 -0.34 26.07 27.65
C ASP A 99 -0.30 25.77 29.16
N GLU A 100 0.01 24.51 29.51
CA GLU A 100 0.20 24.07 30.89
C GLU A 100 1.64 24.42 31.29
N SER A 101 1.94 25.72 31.23
CA SER A 101 3.16 26.33 31.75
C SER A 101 2.82 27.51 32.66
N ARG A 102 2.10 27.23 33.75
CA ARG A 102 2.14 28.03 34.99
C ARG A 102 1.98 27.14 36.21
#